data_AF-A0A2D5FCB7-F1
#
_entry.id   AF-A0A2D5FCB7-F1
#
_cell.length_a   1.000
_cell.length_b   1.000
_cell.length_c   1.000
_cell.angle_alpha   90.00
_cell.angle_beta   90.00
_cell.angle_gamma   90.00
#
_symmetry.space_group_name_H-M   'P 1'
#
loop_
_entity.id
_entity.type
_entity.pdbx_description
1 polymer ?
#
loop_
_entity_poly.entity_id
_entity_poly.type
_entity_poly.pdbx_seq_one_letter_code
_entity_poly.pdbx_strand_id
1 'polypeptide(L)'
;TDASDLIGTASKKTGIYALDDDSLNISIGVMPGITSDEVQNAFITLAESSKNFIALVAPPYGLDEVQDAVNWINGASQDVRAAAINSSYAAVYWPWVQVFNAFAGAEQWYDPSIFAARQCVFTDAVSDPWFAPAGFRRGRLTKPTGTEIRLNQGDRDSLYSNSINPVSNDPTTGITIFGQKTTQRTPTALDRVNVRRLMIYIRKVLLELGKPFQFEPNDQFTWELVEDSINPFLDDLLARRAILEGAVKCDSTTNTPARVDRNELWCSVTIKPTKAAETIVFEVNLTSQSATIN
;
A
#
# COMPACT_ATOMS: atom_id res chain seq x y z
N THR A 1 24.11 3.81 14.23
CA THR A 1 23.88 2.64 13.37
C THR A 1 24.11 3.12 11.96
N ASP A 2 25.06 2.51 11.26
CA ASP A 2 25.42 2.96 9.93
C ASP A 2 24.45 2.38 8.89
N ALA A 3 24.39 2.98 7.70
CA ALA A 3 23.49 2.55 6.63
C ALA A 3 23.68 1.06 6.27
N SER A 4 24.92 0.58 6.29
CA SER A 4 25.27 -0.82 6.03
C SER A 4 24.66 -1.80 7.03
N ASP A 5 24.53 -1.41 8.30
CA ASP A 5 23.92 -2.27 9.33
C ASP A 5 22.40 -2.35 9.18
N LEU A 6 21.78 -1.23 8.79
CA LEU A 6 20.34 -1.16 8.52
C LEU A 6 19.96 -1.96 7.28
N ILE A 7 20.78 -1.89 6.22
CA ILE A 7 20.60 -2.70 5.02
C ILE A 7 20.87 -4.17 5.33
N GLY A 8 21.99 -4.46 5.98
CA GLY A 8 22.37 -5.82 6.36
C GLY A 8 22.67 -6.71 5.14
N THR A 9 22.46 -8.02 5.29
CA THR A 9 22.83 -9.02 4.28
C THR A 9 21.75 -10.07 4.10
N ALA A 10 21.44 -10.41 2.85
CA ALA A 10 20.42 -11.40 2.51
C ALA A 10 20.75 -12.81 3.03
N SER A 11 22.03 -13.22 2.92
CA SER A 11 22.47 -14.57 3.30
C SER A 11 22.37 -14.85 4.81
N LYS A 12 22.51 -13.81 5.64
CA LYS A 12 22.40 -13.91 7.11
C LYS A 12 21.07 -13.39 7.63
N LYS A 13 20.17 -12.91 6.76
CA LYS A 13 18.88 -12.29 7.12
C LYS A 13 19.03 -11.21 8.20
N THR A 14 20.03 -10.32 8.03
CA THR A 14 20.27 -9.17 8.94
C THR A 14 19.72 -7.87 8.35
N GLY A 15 19.49 -6.86 9.18
CA GLY A 15 18.97 -5.56 8.74
C GLY A 15 17.56 -5.71 8.14
N ILE A 16 17.29 -5.03 7.03
CA ILE A 16 16.01 -5.15 6.31
C ILE A 16 15.73 -6.58 5.83
N TYR A 17 16.76 -7.39 5.55
CA TYR A 17 16.58 -8.76 5.07
C TYR A 17 16.01 -9.70 6.13
N ALA A 18 15.95 -9.29 7.40
CA ALA A 18 15.22 -10.01 8.44
C ALA A 18 13.69 -10.01 8.18
N LEU A 19 13.18 -9.08 7.38
CA LEU A 19 11.77 -9.00 7.00
C LEU A 19 11.41 -9.96 5.85
N ASP A 20 12.41 -10.49 5.14
CA ASP A 20 12.25 -11.45 4.07
C ASP A 20 12.28 -12.88 4.63
N ASP A 21 11.30 -13.18 5.47
CA ASP A 21 11.14 -14.50 6.09
C ASP A 21 9.72 -15.01 5.81
N ASP A 22 9.61 -16.08 5.02
CA ASP A 22 8.33 -16.67 4.65
C ASP A 22 7.60 -17.33 5.83
N SER A 23 8.31 -17.62 6.94
CA SER A 23 7.69 -18.07 8.18
C SER A 23 6.96 -16.93 8.92
N LEU A 24 7.31 -15.68 8.62
CA LEU A 24 6.69 -14.51 9.20
C LEU A 24 5.63 -13.95 8.24
N ASN A 25 4.39 -13.82 8.73
CA ASN A 25 3.34 -13.18 7.94
C ASN A 25 3.41 -11.64 7.99
N ILE A 26 4.48 -11.08 7.42
CA ILE A 26 4.69 -9.63 7.34
C ILE A 26 4.04 -9.10 6.07
N SER A 27 3.05 -8.21 6.16
CA SER A 27 2.38 -7.59 5.01
C SER A 27 2.66 -6.10 4.86
N ILE A 28 3.22 -5.47 5.89
CA ILE A 28 3.57 -4.05 5.95
C ILE A 28 4.92 -3.94 6.62
N GLY A 29 5.84 -3.22 5.98
CA GLY A 29 7.12 -2.85 6.58
C GLY A 29 7.21 -1.34 6.75
N VAL A 30 7.84 -0.89 7.83
CA VAL A 30 8.13 0.52 8.10
C VAL A 30 9.56 0.70 8.55
N MET A 31 10.14 1.84 8.22
CA MET A 31 11.47 2.23 8.70
C MET A 31 11.45 3.66 9.23
N PRO A 32 10.85 3.87 10.42
CA PRO A 32 10.56 5.21 10.91
C PRO A 32 11.84 5.98 11.26
N GLY A 33 11.92 7.22 10.83
CA GLY A 33 13.02 8.14 11.13
C GLY A 33 14.31 7.87 10.35
N ILE A 34 14.34 6.86 9.48
CA ILE A 34 15.47 6.61 8.58
C ILE A 34 15.14 7.18 7.21
N THR A 35 15.85 8.25 6.84
CA THR A 35 15.59 9.03 5.62
C THR A 35 16.76 8.99 4.63
N SER A 36 17.76 8.15 4.91
CA SER A 36 18.87 7.87 3.99
C SER A 36 18.33 7.29 2.68
N ASP A 37 18.74 7.88 1.55
CA ASP A 37 18.35 7.46 0.21
C ASP A 37 18.72 5.98 -0.04
N GLU A 38 19.96 5.61 0.28
CA GLU A 38 20.49 4.25 0.10
C GLU A 38 19.64 3.21 0.86
N VAL A 39 19.35 3.47 2.14
CA VAL A 39 18.61 2.52 2.99
C VAL A 39 17.15 2.41 2.56
N GLN A 40 16.48 3.53 2.29
CA GLN A 40 15.09 3.51 1.83
C GLN A 40 14.96 2.83 0.46
N ASN A 41 15.91 3.04 -0.47
CA ASN A 41 15.90 2.37 -1.77
C ASN A 41 16.08 0.86 -1.62
N ALA A 42 17.06 0.43 -0.82
CA ALA A 42 17.25 -1.00 -0.52
C ALA A 42 15.99 -1.62 0.09
N PHE A 43 15.32 -0.91 1.01
CA PHE A 43 14.08 -1.36 1.63
C PHE A 43 12.92 -1.51 0.63
N ILE A 44 12.77 -0.55 -0.28
CA ILE A 44 11.75 -0.59 -1.34
C ILE A 44 12.06 -1.73 -2.32
N THR A 45 13.31 -1.89 -2.75
CA THR A 45 13.74 -2.99 -3.62
C THR A 45 13.49 -4.36 -2.97
N LEU A 46 13.67 -4.48 -1.65
CA LEU A 46 13.31 -5.71 -0.93
C LEU A 46 11.80 -5.98 -0.98
N ALA A 47 10.97 -4.95 -0.80
CA ALA A 47 9.51 -5.10 -0.91
C ALA A 47 9.09 -5.56 -2.32
N GLU A 48 9.74 -5.05 -3.37
CA GLU A 48 9.47 -5.41 -4.77
C GLU A 48 9.89 -6.84 -5.12
N SER A 49 11.06 -7.25 -4.65
CA SER A 49 11.63 -8.57 -4.95
C SER A 49 10.93 -9.68 -4.15
N SER A 50 10.73 -9.48 -2.85
CA SER A 50 10.03 -10.44 -1.99
C SER A 50 8.54 -10.54 -2.30
N LYS A 51 7.91 -9.41 -2.70
CA LYS A 51 6.45 -9.28 -2.90
C LYS A 51 5.64 -9.71 -1.66
N ASN A 52 6.26 -9.65 -0.48
CA ASN A 52 5.70 -10.14 0.77
C ASN A 52 5.03 -9.01 1.56
N PHE A 53 5.52 -7.77 1.42
CA PHE A 53 5.02 -6.61 2.15
C PHE A 53 5.02 -5.34 1.30
N ILE A 54 4.30 -4.32 1.74
CA ILE A 54 4.39 -2.95 1.23
C ILE A 54 5.30 -2.11 2.16
N ALA A 55 6.24 -1.37 1.60
CA ALA A 55 7.11 -0.45 2.31
C ALA A 55 6.41 0.91 2.50
N LEU A 56 6.25 1.35 3.74
CA LEU A 56 5.80 2.72 4.03
C LEU A 56 6.99 3.55 4.47
N VAL A 57 7.22 4.67 3.79
CA VAL A 57 8.36 5.55 4.01
C VAL A 57 7.88 7.00 4.11
N ALA A 58 8.77 7.89 4.54
CA ALA A 58 8.50 9.32 4.65
C ALA A 58 9.70 10.14 4.15
N PRO A 59 9.47 11.38 3.70
CA PRO A 59 10.52 12.38 3.52
C PRO A 59 11.23 12.70 4.85
N PRO A 60 12.44 13.31 4.81
CA PRO A 60 13.13 13.78 6.01
C PRO A 60 12.28 14.77 6.82
N TYR A 61 12.55 14.80 8.13
CA TYR A 61 11.99 15.79 9.04
C TYR A 61 12.51 17.20 8.69
N GLY A 62 11.66 18.21 8.86
CA GLY A 62 12.05 19.61 8.70
C GLY A 62 12.05 20.10 7.24
N LEU A 63 11.20 19.52 6.39
CA LEU A 63 10.85 20.15 5.11
C LEU A 63 9.86 21.28 5.38
N ASP A 64 10.18 22.49 4.94
CA ASP A 64 9.42 23.71 5.24
C ASP A 64 8.34 24.02 4.19
N GLU A 65 8.49 23.51 2.97
CA GLU A 65 7.52 23.72 1.89
C GLU A 65 7.04 22.41 1.26
N VAL A 66 5.81 22.44 0.73
CA VAL A 66 5.23 21.34 -0.04
C VAL A 66 6.10 21.00 -1.25
N GLN A 67 6.71 22.02 -1.88
CA GLN A 67 7.57 21.83 -3.04
C GLN A 67 8.83 21.04 -2.68
N ASP A 68 9.35 21.14 -1.45
CA ASP A 68 10.52 20.38 -1.02
C ASP A 68 10.20 18.88 -0.94
N ALA A 69 9.02 18.53 -0.40
CA ALA A 69 8.55 17.15 -0.37
C ALA A 69 8.36 16.59 -1.80
N VAL A 70 7.82 17.41 -2.71
CA VAL A 70 7.67 17.06 -4.13
C VAL A 70 9.04 16.88 -4.81
N ASN A 71 9.99 17.78 -4.57
CA ASN A 71 11.34 17.69 -5.11
C ASN A 71 12.05 16.44 -4.59
N TRP A 72 11.88 16.12 -3.30
CA TRP A 72 12.43 14.92 -2.67
C TRP A 72 11.94 13.64 -3.33
N ILE A 73 10.61 13.43 -3.46
CA ILE A 73 10.09 12.18 -4.04
C ILE A 73 10.44 12.03 -5.53
N ASN A 74 10.68 13.13 -6.22
CA ASN A 74 11.05 13.17 -7.63
C ASN A 74 12.57 13.08 -7.87
N GLY A 75 13.40 12.99 -6.81
CA GLY A 75 14.85 12.94 -6.92
C GLY A 75 15.47 14.23 -7.46
N ALA A 76 14.77 15.36 -7.29
CA ALA A 76 15.21 16.68 -7.75
C ALA A 76 16.06 17.42 -6.72
N SER A 77 16.36 16.80 -5.57
CA SER A 77 17.24 17.33 -4.52
C SER A 77 18.43 16.39 -4.36
N GLN A 78 19.47 16.58 -5.18
CA GLN A 78 20.58 15.62 -5.33
C GLN A 78 21.35 15.36 -4.03
N ASP A 79 21.39 16.33 -3.11
CA ASP A 79 22.04 16.18 -1.81
C ASP A 79 21.25 15.29 -0.82
N VAL A 80 19.98 15.03 -1.11
CA VAL A 80 19.07 14.29 -0.22
C VAL A 80 18.60 12.98 -0.84
N ARG A 81 18.27 12.97 -2.14
CA ARG A 81 17.78 11.81 -2.87
C ARG A 81 18.08 11.95 -4.36
N ALA A 82 18.79 10.98 -4.92
CA ALA A 82 19.33 11.06 -6.28
C ALA A 82 18.34 10.66 -7.38
N ALA A 83 17.31 9.89 -7.05
CA ALA A 83 16.35 9.36 -8.01
C ALA A 83 14.91 9.36 -7.46
N ALA A 84 13.95 9.48 -8.38
CA ALA A 84 12.54 9.45 -8.04
C ALA A 84 12.13 8.08 -7.47
N ILE A 85 11.30 8.09 -6.43
CA ILE A 85 10.66 6.86 -5.96
C ILE A 85 9.52 6.52 -6.92
N ASN A 86 9.60 5.32 -7.50
CA ASN A 86 8.60 4.78 -8.43
C ASN A 86 8.41 3.29 -8.18
N SER A 87 7.59 2.96 -7.19
CA SER A 87 7.27 1.59 -6.84
C SER A 87 5.81 1.42 -6.46
N SER A 88 5.23 0.33 -6.96
CA SER A 88 3.92 -0.13 -6.57
C SER A 88 3.90 -0.82 -5.20
N TYR A 89 5.07 -1.14 -4.65
CA TYR A 89 5.27 -1.73 -3.32
C TYR A 89 5.75 -0.70 -2.30
N ALA A 90 5.74 0.59 -2.64
CA ALA A 90 6.06 1.66 -1.70
C ALA A 90 4.94 2.70 -1.63
N ALA A 91 4.73 3.29 -0.45
CA ALA A 91 3.86 4.44 -0.25
C ALA A 91 4.54 5.47 0.65
N VAL A 92 4.43 6.74 0.26
CA VAL A 92 5.04 7.86 0.98
C VAL A 92 3.96 8.62 1.73
N TYR A 93 4.23 9.02 2.97
CA TYR A 93 3.33 9.84 3.79
C TYR A 93 4.08 11.06 4.31
N TRP A 94 3.42 12.22 4.32
CA TRP A 94 3.98 13.49 4.79
C TRP A 94 2.84 14.50 5.00
N PRO A 95 2.92 15.50 5.92
CA PRO A 95 4.00 15.86 6.85
C PRO A 95 4.18 14.95 8.06
N TRP A 96 5.28 15.13 8.80
CA TRP A 96 5.45 14.53 10.13
C TRP A 96 4.43 15.08 11.11
N VAL A 97 4.17 14.31 12.16
CA VAL A 97 3.14 14.62 13.14
C VAL A 97 3.71 14.77 14.54
N GLN A 98 3.11 15.66 15.31
CA GLN A 98 3.52 15.96 16.66
C GLN A 98 2.75 15.10 17.67
N VAL A 99 3.46 14.47 18.61
CA VAL A 99 2.87 13.69 19.69
C VAL A 99 3.57 13.98 21.01
N PHE A 100 2.79 14.13 22.07
CA PHE A 100 3.30 14.28 23.43
C PHE A 100 4.01 13.01 23.89
N ASN A 101 5.31 13.10 24.18
CA ASN A 101 6.06 12.03 24.81
C ASN A 101 6.09 12.23 26.33
N ALA A 102 5.34 11.42 27.07
CA ALA A 102 5.25 11.49 28.53
C ALA A 102 6.60 11.23 29.25
N PHE A 103 7.51 10.44 28.64
CA PHE A 103 8.83 10.20 29.22
C PHE A 103 9.76 11.41 29.07
N ALA A 104 9.65 12.13 27.95
CA ALA A 104 10.42 13.36 27.71
C ALA A 104 9.75 14.61 28.31
N GLY A 105 8.47 14.53 28.69
CA GLY A 105 7.68 15.67 29.16
C GLY A 105 7.46 16.75 28.09
N ALA A 106 7.60 16.41 26.81
CA ALA A 106 7.59 17.35 25.70
C ALA A 106 6.94 16.75 24.45
N GLU A 107 6.41 17.62 23.60
CA GLU A 107 5.98 17.27 22.25
C GLU A 107 7.18 16.90 21.38
N GLN A 108 7.05 15.81 20.62
CA GLN A 108 8.09 15.34 19.70
C GLN A 108 7.51 15.04 18.33
N TRP A 109 8.35 15.17 17.31
CA TRP A 109 8.02 14.85 15.93
C TRP A 109 8.23 13.37 15.66
N TYR A 110 7.21 12.75 15.08
CA TYR A 110 7.22 11.34 14.72
C TYR A 110 6.97 11.17 13.23
N ASP A 111 7.70 10.21 12.67
CA ASP A 111 7.60 9.81 11.27
C ASP A 111 6.14 9.41 10.92
N PRO A 112 5.57 9.99 9.86
CA PRO A 112 4.17 9.74 9.48
C PRO A 112 3.92 8.30 9.00
N SER A 113 4.96 7.56 8.56
CA SER A 113 4.85 6.14 8.19
C SER A 113 4.40 5.25 9.36
N ILE A 114 4.72 5.63 10.61
CA ILE A 114 4.25 4.95 11.83
C ILE A 114 2.70 5.00 11.87
N PHE A 115 2.14 6.17 11.58
CA PHE A 115 0.70 6.39 11.63
C PHE A 115 0.01 5.76 10.43
N ALA A 116 0.66 5.75 9.27
CA ALA A 116 0.20 5.01 8.11
C ALA A 116 0.12 3.50 8.38
N ALA A 117 1.14 2.90 9.00
CA ALA A 117 1.10 1.50 9.41
C ALA A 117 0.00 1.24 10.44
N ARG A 118 -0.11 2.10 11.48
CA ARG A 118 -1.21 2.02 12.44
C ARG A 118 -2.56 2.03 11.76
N GLN A 119 -2.73 2.88 10.75
CA GLN A 119 -4.01 3.06 10.09
C GLN A 119 -4.36 1.91 9.14
N CYS A 120 -3.35 1.31 8.52
CA CYS A 120 -3.46 0.03 7.84
C CYS A 120 -3.92 -1.07 8.81
N VAL A 121 -3.26 -1.24 9.96
CA VAL A 121 -3.61 -2.25 10.96
C VAL A 121 -5.00 -2.01 11.55
N PHE A 122 -5.35 -0.75 11.86
CA PHE A 122 -6.69 -0.39 12.31
C PHE A 122 -7.75 -0.76 11.28
N THR A 123 -7.50 -0.45 10.00
CA THR A 123 -8.40 -0.79 8.90
C THR A 123 -8.65 -2.28 8.82
N ASP A 124 -7.62 -3.10 8.98
CA ASP A 124 -7.74 -4.55 8.92
C ASP A 124 -8.53 -5.10 10.11
N ALA A 125 -8.42 -4.48 11.28
CA ALA A 125 -9.15 -4.90 12.47
C ALA A 125 -10.65 -4.56 12.43
N VAL A 126 -11.04 -3.45 11.79
CA VAL A 126 -12.45 -3.00 11.72
C VAL A 126 -13.12 -3.31 10.39
N SER A 127 -12.37 -3.77 9.41
CA SER A 127 -12.83 -4.09 8.06
C SER A 127 -11.87 -5.13 7.46
N ASP A 128 -11.10 -4.78 6.43
CA ASP A 128 -10.23 -5.70 5.70
C ASP A 128 -9.06 -4.97 5.00
N PRO A 129 -7.97 -5.69 4.64
CA PRO A 129 -6.79 -5.12 3.99
C PRO A 129 -7.04 -4.38 2.68
N TRP A 130 -8.09 -4.75 1.94
CA TRP A 130 -8.45 -4.17 0.65
C TRP A 130 -9.24 -2.88 0.73
N PHE A 131 -9.58 -2.40 1.92
CA PHE A 131 -10.21 -1.11 2.08
C PHE A 131 -9.16 0.00 2.28
N ALA A 132 -9.40 1.18 1.70
CA ALA A 132 -8.53 2.37 1.79
C ALA A 132 -8.19 2.85 3.22
N PRO A 133 -6.94 2.75 3.73
CA PRO A 133 -6.57 3.22 5.08
C PRO A 133 -6.42 4.76 5.14
N ALA A 134 -7.40 5.48 4.60
CA ALA A 134 -7.38 6.92 4.39
C ALA A 134 -8.79 7.52 4.51
N GLY A 135 -8.87 8.85 4.44
CA GLY A 135 -10.10 9.63 4.51
C GLY A 135 -10.69 9.70 5.92
N PHE A 136 -11.85 10.33 6.09
CA PHE A 136 -12.38 10.63 7.43
C PHE A 136 -12.82 9.41 8.24
N ARG A 137 -13.11 8.28 7.58
CA ARG A 137 -13.58 7.07 8.26
C ARG A 137 -12.44 6.23 8.83
N ARG A 138 -11.38 6.03 8.05
CA ARG A 138 -10.27 5.12 8.37
C ARG A 138 -8.91 5.77 8.12
N GLY A 139 -8.83 7.10 8.08
CA GLY A 139 -7.58 7.87 8.01
C GLY A 139 -7.36 8.77 9.22
N ARG A 140 -8.38 8.93 10.09
CA ARG A 140 -8.35 9.87 11.21
C ARG A 140 -7.41 9.41 12.32
N LEU A 141 -6.47 10.27 12.68
CA LEU A 141 -5.48 10.04 13.71
C LEU A 141 -5.94 10.70 15.02
N THR A 142 -5.91 9.95 16.12
CA THR A 142 -6.42 10.41 17.43
C THR A 142 -5.32 10.76 18.43
N LYS A 143 -4.09 10.31 18.21
CA LYS A 143 -2.95 10.56 19.10
C LYS A 143 -2.19 11.85 18.78
N PRO A 144 -1.93 12.18 17.50
CA PRO A 144 -1.21 13.40 17.19
C PRO A 144 -1.99 14.66 17.52
N THR A 145 -1.25 15.70 17.89
CA THR A 145 -1.75 17.03 18.27
C THR A 145 -1.45 18.08 17.19
N GLY A 146 -0.45 17.84 16.34
CA GLY A 146 -0.03 18.74 15.27
C GLY A 146 0.60 18.03 14.07
N THR A 147 0.88 18.81 13.04
CA THR A 147 1.64 18.44 11.84
C THR A 147 2.72 19.48 11.61
N GLU A 148 3.85 19.13 10.98
CA GLU A 148 4.94 20.09 10.68
C GLU A 148 4.39 21.31 9.95
N ILE A 149 3.57 21.03 8.94
CA ILE A 149 2.91 22.02 8.11
C ILE A 149 1.41 21.73 8.09
N ARG A 150 0.61 22.79 8.12
CA ARG A 150 -0.83 22.70 7.87
C ARG A 150 -1.06 22.83 6.37
N LEU A 151 -1.52 21.75 5.77
CA LEU A 151 -1.79 21.68 4.33
C LEU A 151 -3.15 22.30 3.99
N ASN A 152 -3.18 23.21 3.01
CA ASN A 152 -4.42 23.66 2.39
C ASN A 152 -4.90 22.64 1.31
N GLN A 153 -5.97 22.96 0.58
CA GLN A 153 -6.46 22.06 -0.49
C GLN A 153 -5.47 21.92 -1.65
N GLY A 154 -4.93 23.02 -2.18
CA GLY A 154 -3.95 22.99 -3.27
C GLY A 154 -2.67 22.24 -2.90
N ASP A 155 -2.23 22.36 -1.65
CA ASP A 155 -1.08 21.61 -1.13
C ASP A 155 -1.33 20.10 -1.17
N ARG A 156 -2.50 19.66 -0.70
CA ARG A 156 -2.91 18.25 -0.72
C ARG A 156 -3.00 17.72 -2.14
N ASP A 157 -3.58 18.50 -3.05
CA ASP A 157 -3.71 18.12 -4.47
C ASP A 157 -2.32 18.01 -5.13
N SER A 158 -1.41 18.95 -4.82
CA SER A 158 -0.02 18.94 -5.30
C SER A 158 0.73 17.69 -4.83
N LEU A 159 0.70 17.41 -3.52
CA LEU A 159 1.29 16.19 -2.93
C LEU A 159 0.71 14.92 -3.56
N TYR A 160 -0.62 14.86 -3.68
CA TYR A 160 -1.29 13.68 -4.18
C TYR A 160 -1.02 13.44 -5.68
N SER A 161 -0.90 14.48 -6.49
CA SER A 161 -0.49 14.36 -7.90
C SER A 161 0.94 13.80 -8.03
N ASN A 162 1.81 14.08 -7.06
CA ASN A 162 3.18 13.59 -6.97
C ASN A 162 3.35 12.28 -6.17
N SER A 163 2.26 11.56 -5.89
CA SER A 163 2.28 10.26 -5.20
C SER A 163 2.76 10.32 -3.74
N ILE A 164 2.58 11.47 -3.09
CA ILE A 164 2.74 11.64 -1.64
C ILE A 164 1.35 11.64 -1.02
N ASN A 165 1.15 10.84 0.04
CA ASN A 165 -0.11 10.80 0.77
C ASN A 165 -0.14 11.88 1.85
N PRO A 166 -0.99 12.92 1.72
CA PRO A 166 -1.00 14.03 2.65
C PRO A 166 -1.56 13.63 4.02
N VAL A 167 -0.88 14.04 5.09
CA VAL A 167 -1.41 14.04 6.46
C VAL A 167 -1.99 15.42 6.75
N SER A 168 -3.30 15.56 6.55
CA SER A 168 -4.01 16.83 6.70
C SER A 168 -4.26 17.13 8.18
N ASN A 169 -4.14 18.40 8.57
CA ASN A 169 -4.50 18.88 9.90
C ASN A 169 -5.55 19.98 9.78
N ASP A 170 -6.82 19.57 9.88
CA ASP A 170 -7.97 20.44 9.72
C ASP A 170 -8.67 20.64 11.08
N PRO A 171 -9.02 21.88 11.48
CA PRO A 171 -9.65 22.13 12.79
C PRO A 171 -11.00 21.42 12.99
N THR A 172 -11.73 21.15 11.91
CA THR A 172 -13.09 20.59 11.97
C THR A 172 -13.05 19.06 11.99
N THR A 173 -12.20 18.47 11.16
CA THR A 173 -12.13 17.02 10.96
C THR A 173 -11.00 16.35 11.75
N GLY A 174 -10.05 17.14 12.24
CA GLY A 174 -8.85 16.69 12.95
C GLY A 174 -7.74 16.22 12.00
N ILE A 175 -6.69 15.64 12.58
CA ILE A 175 -5.55 15.14 11.81
C ILE A 175 -5.95 13.85 11.08
N THR A 176 -5.79 13.81 9.76
CA THR A 176 -6.29 12.72 8.91
C THR A 176 -5.33 12.42 7.77
N ILE A 177 -5.01 11.14 7.58
CA ILE A 177 -4.35 10.65 6.36
C ILE A 177 -5.36 10.75 5.21
N PHE A 178 -5.08 11.64 4.26
CA PHE A 178 -5.98 12.03 3.17
C PHE A 178 -5.44 11.60 1.80
N GLY A 179 -4.76 10.46 1.75
CA GLY A 179 -4.28 9.85 0.50
C GLY A 179 -3.95 8.37 0.69
N GLN A 180 -4.01 7.61 -0.39
CA GLN A 180 -3.70 6.18 -0.42
C GLN A 180 -3.01 5.73 -1.71
N LYS A 181 -2.23 6.61 -2.34
CA LYS A 181 -1.40 6.27 -3.50
C LYS A 181 -0.16 5.49 -3.06
N THR A 182 0.20 4.52 -3.89
CA THR A 182 1.58 4.03 -3.94
C THR A 182 2.44 5.04 -4.68
N THR A 183 3.76 4.86 -4.67
CA THR A 183 4.69 5.71 -5.43
C THR A 183 4.72 5.41 -6.93
N GLN A 184 3.94 4.43 -7.41
CA GLN A 184 3.86 4.10 -8.84
C GLN A 184 3.37 5.29 -9.66
N ARG A 185 4.13 5.68 -10.68
CA ARG A 185 3.81 6.85 -11.52
C ARG A 185 2.83 6.54 -12.65
N THR A 186 2.87 5.33 -13.19
CA THR A 186 1.95 4.90 -14.25
C THR A 186 0.58 4.59 -13.64
N PRO A 187 -0.52 5.22 -14.11
CA PRO A 187 -1.86 4.92 -13.60
C PRO A 187 -2.26 3.48 -13.91
N THR A 188 -2.44 2.66 -12.87
CA THR A 188 -2.96 1.29 -12.98
C THR A 188 -3.76 0.97 -11.71
N ALA A 189 -4.46 -0.16 -11.65
CA ALA A 189 -5.13 -0.57 -10.39
C ALA A 189 -4.15 -0.67 -9.19
N LEU A 190 -2.87 -0.91 -9.46
CA LEU A 190 -1.82 -1.10 -8.46
C LEU A 190 -1.24 0.21 -7.92
N ASP A 191 -1.69 1.36 -8.42
CA ASP A 191 -1.25 2.67 -7.96
C ASP A 191 -1.89 3.07 -6.61
N ARG A 192 -2.77 2.23 -6.04
CA ARG A 192 -3.40 2.42 -4.72
C ARG A 192 -2.97 1.39 -3.69
N VAL A 193 -2.74 1.86 -2.47
CA VAL A 193 -2.31 1.06 -1.31
C VAL A 193 -3.28 -0.07 -1.00
N ASN A 194 -4.58 0.19 -1.04
CA ASN A 194 -5.58 -0.83 -0.71
C ASN A 194 -5.57 -2.00 -1.72
N VAL A 195 -5.41 -1.71 -3.02
CA VAL A 195 -5.29 -2.75 -4.06
C VAL A 195 -3.96 -3.48 -3.93
N ARG A 196 -2.84 -2.79 -3.68
CA ARG A 196 -1.55 -3.46 -3.45
C ARG A 196 -1.60 -4.42 -2.26
N ARG A 197 -2.20 -4.00 -1.15
CA ARG A 197 -2.39 -4.85 0.05
C ARG A 197 -3.28 -6.05 -0.24
N LEU A 198 -4.35 -5.87 -1.01
CA LEU A 198 -5.17 -6.99 -1.51
C LEU A 198 -4.33 -7.99 -2.31
N MET A 199 -3.50 -7.51 -3.25
CA MET A 199 -2.65 -8.41 -4.06
C MET A 199 -1.65 -9.20 -3.23
N ILE A 200 -1.05 -8.57 -2.21
CA ILE A 200 -0.14 -9.25 -1.28
C ILE A 200 -0.90 -10.33 -0.50
N TYR A 201 -2.09 -10.01 0.02
CA TYR A 201 -2.95 -10.97 0.72
C TYR A 201 -3.33 -12.17 -0.17
N ILE A 202 -3.84 -11.90 -1.38
CA ILE A 202 -4.20 -12.94 -2.36
C ILE A 202 -3.01 -13.83 -2.67
N ARG A 203 -1.84 -13.26 -2.95
CA ARG A 203 -0.63 -14.04 -3.26
C ARG A 203 -0.30 -15.00 -2.12
N LYS A 204 -0.31 -14.53 -0.87
CA LYS A 204 0.02 -15.37 0.29
C LYS A 204 -0.98 -16.51 0.45
N VAL A 205 -2.27 -16.23 0.36
CA VAL A 205 -3.32 -17.27 0.48
C VAL A 205 -3.21 -18.29 -0.64
N LEU A 206 -3.00 -17.86 -1.90
CA LEU A 206 -2.83 -18.78 -3.03
C LEU A 206 -1.58 -19.67 -2.89
N LEU A 207 -0.48 -19.14 -2.37
CA LEU A 207 0.72 -19.95 -2.11
C LEU A 207 0.44 -21.02 -1.05
N GLU A 208 -0.27 -20.69 0.03
CA GLU A 208 -0.65 -21.67 1.05
C GLU A 208 -1.62 -22.72 0.51
N LEU A 209 -2.66 -22.31 -0.25
CA LEU A 209 -3.61 -23.24 -0.88
C LEU A 209 -2.94 -24.15 -1.91
N GLY A 210 -1.89 -23.70 -2.58
CA GLY A 210 -1.15 -24.49 -3.56
C GLY A 210 -0.19 -25.52 -2.97
N LYS A 211 0.27 -25.36 -1.72
CA LYS A 211 1.29 -26.24 -1.11
C LYS A 211 0.92 -27.74 -1.10
N PRO A 212 -0.32 -28.16 -0.75
CA PRO A 212 -0.66 -29.58 -0.70
C PRO A 212 -0.56 -30.31 -2.04
N PHE A 213 -0.63 -29.58 -3.16
CA PHE A 213 -0.56 -30.14 -4.51
C PHE A 213 0.87 -30.27 -5.05
N GLN A 214 1.87 -29.84 -4.27
CA GLN A 214 3.26 -30.00 -4.65
C GLN A 214 3.62 -31.50 -4.65
N PHE A 215 4.16 -31.99 -5.76
CA PHE A 215 4.49 -33.41 -6.00
C PHE A 215 3.29 -34.34 -6.26
N GLU A 216 2.08 -33.82 -6.38
CA GLU A 216 0.94 -34.60 -6.89
C GLU A 216 1.09 -34.85 -8.41
N PRO A 217 0.46 -35.91 -8.96
CA PRO A 217 0.42 -36.14 -10.40
C PRO A 217 -0.13 -34.92 -11.17
N ASN A 218 0.57 -34.48 -12.21
CA ASN A 218 0.12 -33.34 -13.04
C ASN A 218 -0.92 -33.79 -14.07
N ASP A 219 -2.13 -34.09 -13.62
CA ASP A 219 -3.25 -34.58 -14.41
C ASP A 219 -4.54 -33.77 -14.18
N GLN A 220 -5.56 -34.09 -14.98
CA GLN A 220 -6.85 -33.39 -14.90
C GLN A 220 -7.48 -33.45 -13.50
N PHE A 221 -7.33 -34.58 -12.80
CA PHE A 221 -7.87 -34.75 -11.46
C PHE A 221 -7.25 -33.75 -10.48
N THR A 222 -5.92 -33.61 -10.50
CA THR A 222 -5.23 -32.63 -9.65
C THR A 222 -5.57 -31.19 -10.03
N TRP A 223 -5.75 -30.89 -11.32
CA TRP A 223 -6.17 -29.55 -11.75
C TRP A 223 -7.54 -29.15 -11.21
N GLU A 224 -8.51 -30.07 -11.28
CA GLU A 224 -9.86 -29.88 -10.73
C GLU A 224 -9.80 -29.65 -9.20
N LEU A 225 -8.99 -30.42 -8.47
CA LEU A 225 -8.78 -30.22 -7.03
C LEU A 225 -8.16 -28.85 -6.69
N VAL A 226 -7.24 -28.36 -7.52
CA VAL A 226 -6.66 -27.01 -7.35
C VAL A 226 -7.72 -25.94 -7.54
N GLU A 227 -8.57 -26.05 -8.57
CA GLU A 227 -9.67 -25.12 -8.79
C GLU A 227 -10.68 -25.15 -7.63
N ASP A 228 -11.07 -26.34 -7.19
CA ASP A 228 -12.00 -26.54 -6.07
C ASP A 228 -11.45 -25.97 -4.74
N SER A 229 -10.13 -25.97 -4.56
CA SER A 229 -9.50 -25.34 -3.39
C SER A 229 -9.46 -23.82 -3.46
N ILE A 230 -9.41 -23.22 -4.66
CA ILE A 230 -9.25 -21.76 -4.86
C ILE A 230 -10.60 -21.07 -5.00
N ASN A 231 -11.59 -21.69 -5.63
CA ASN A 231 -12.92 -21.10 -5.87
C ASN A 231 -13.59 -20.56 -4.60
N PRO A 232 -13.65 -21.29 -3.47
CA PRO A 232 -14.25 -20.78 -2.23
C PRO A 232 -13.56 -19.52 -1.69
N PHE A 233 -12.25 -19.39 -1.91
CA PHE A 233 -11.51 -18.19 -1.53
C PHE A 233 -11.89 -16.99 -2.40
N LEU A 234 -12.07 -17.18 -3.72
CA LEU A 234 -12.53 -16.11 -4.61
C LEU A 234 -13.98 -15.68 -4.28
N ASP A 235 -14.83 -16.63 -3.90
CA ASP A 235 -16.20 -16.34 -3.46
C ASP A 235 -16.23 -15.51 -2.17
N ASP A 236 -15.36 -15.81 -1.20
CA ASP A 236 -15.21 -14.98 0.02
C ASP A 236 -14.77 -13.55 -0.31
N LEU A 237 -13.82 -13.39 -1.23
CA LEU A 237 -13.38 -12.07 -1.69
C LEU A 237 -14.50 -11.26 -2.36
N LEU A 238 -15.36 -11.92 -3.16
CA LEU A 238 -16.54 -11.29 -3.77
C LEU A 238 -17.54 -10.87 -2.69
N ALA A 239 -17.90 -11.78 -1.78
CA ALA A 239 -18.86 -11.54 -0.71
C ALA A 239 -18.44 -10.37 0.20
N ARG A 240 -17.13 -10.24 0.46
CA ARG A 240 -16.55 -9.18 1.31
C ARG A 240 -16.11 -7.94 0.53
N ARG A 241 -16.53 -7.84 -0.75
CA ARG A 241 -16.34 -6.66 -1.61
C ARG A 241 -14.88 -6.34 -1.92
N ALA A 242 -13.98 -7.31 -1.82
CA ALA A 242 -12.57 -7.15 -2.18
C ALA A 242 -12.39 -7.04 -3.70
N ILE A 243 -13.13 -7.87 -4.43
CA ILE A 243 -13.12 -7.94 -5.90
C ILE A 243 -14.55 -7.82 -6.44
N LEU A 244 -14.66 -7.42 -7.70
CA LEU A 244 -15.91 -7.38 -8.47
C LEU A 244 -16.11 -8.67 -9.27
N GLU A 245 -15.00 -9.25 -9.74
CA GLU A 245 -14.94 -10.48 -10.54
C GLU A 245 -13.67 -11.25 -10.16
N GLY A 246 -13.75 -12.57 -10.12
CA GLY A 246 -12.65 -13.47 -9.86
C GLY A 246 -12.87 -14.79 -10.60
N ALA A 247 -11.82 -15.34 -11.20
CA ALA A 247 -11.86 -16.64 -11.85
C ALA A 247 -10.52 -17.35 -11.69
N VAL A 248 -10.57 -18.64 -11.40
CA VAL A 248 -9.42 -19.54 -11.46
C VAL A 248 -9.52 -20.39 -12.72
N LYS A 249 -8.37 -20.68 -13.31
CA LYS A 249 -8.26 -21.60 -14.45
C LYS A 249 -7.05 -22.49 -14.27
N CYS A 250 -7.28 -23.78 -14.11
CA CYS A 250 -6.29 -24.84 -14.09
C CYS A 250 -6.83 -25.98 -14.98
N ASP A 251 -6.40 -26.01 -16.24
CA ASP A 251 -6.85 -26.98 -17.21
C ASP A 251 -5.73 -27.30 -18.22
N SER A 252 -6.05 -28.05 -19.28
CA SER A 252 -5.10 -28.38 -20.34
C SER A 252 -4.60 -27.16 -21.14
N THR A 253 -5.31 -26.02 -21.08
CA THR A 253 -4.86 -24.77 -21.72
C THR A 253 -3.81 -24.05 -20.88
N THR A 254 -3.88 -24.15 -19.55
CA THR A 254 -2.83 -23.63 -18.65
C THR A 254 -1.70 -24.65 -18.46
N ASN A 255 -1.99 -25.94 -18.50
CA ASN A 255 -1.04 -27.03 -18.34
C ASN A 255 -0.76 -27.71 -19.69
N THR A 256 -0.05 -26.99 -20.57
CA THR A 256 0.36 -27.54 -21.88
C THR A 256 1.35 -28.70 -21.72
N PRO A 257 1.48 -29.61 -22.69
CA PRO A 257 2.42 -30.73 -22.60
C PRO A 257 3.85 -30.28 -22.27
N ALA A 258 4.32 -29.16 -22.85
CA ALA A 258 5.63 -28.61 -22.55
C ALA A 258 5.83 -28.14 -21.10
N ARG A 259 4.76 -27.72 -20.41
CA ARG A 259 4.80 -27.37 -18.96
C ARG A 259 4.81 -28.63 -18.11
N VAL A 260 3.98 -29.61 -18.47
CA VAL A 260 3.95 -30.92 -17.82
C VAL A 260 5.30 -31.62 -17.92
N ASP A 261 5.94 -31.60 -19.10
CA ASP A 261 7.29 -32.15 -19.33
C ASP A 261 8.39 -31.46 -18.51
N ARG A 262 8.17 -30.20 -18.11
CA ARG A 262 9.05 -29.46 -17.18
C ARG A 262 8.70 -29.69 -15.71
N ASN A 263 7.74 -30.55 -15.40
CA ASN A 263 7.21 -30.80 -14.07
C ASN A 263 6.61 -29.54 -13.42
N GLU A 264 5.97 -28.68 -14.23
CA GLU A 264 5.31 -27.46 -13.76
C GLU A 264 3.79 -27.59 -13.83
N LEU A 265 3.10 -27.31 -12.73
CA LEU A 265 1.65 -27.11 -12.70
C LEU A 265 1.36 -25.60 -12.67
N TRP A 266 0.58 -25.13 -13.63
CA TRP A 266 0.21 -23.73 -13.79
C TRP A 266 -1.27 -23.53 -13.52
N CYS A 267 -1.57 -22.56 -12.67
CA CYS A 267 -2.91 -22.09 -12.38
C CYS A 267 -2.98 -20.58 -12.65
N SER A 268 -3.99 -20.15 -13.39
CA SER A 268 -4.21 -18.74 -13.74
C SER A 268 -5.37 -18.19 -12.93
N VAL A 269 -5.08 -17.28 -12.00
CA VAL A 269 -6.10 -16.56 -11.23
C VAL A 269 -6.24 -15.15 -11.78
N THR A 270 -7.43 -14.82 -12.29
CA THR A 270 -7.77 -13.49 -12.82
C THR A 270 -8.72 -12.80 -11.88
N ILE A 271 -8.45 -11.54 -11.53
CA ILE A 271 -9.31 -10.77 -10.62
C ILE A 271 -9.51 -9.34 -11.09
N LYS A 272 -10.64 -8.75 -10.71
CA LYS A 272 -10.97 -7.34 -10.89
C LYS A 272 -11.17 -6.70 -9.51
N PRO A 273 -10.18 -5.95 -8.98
CA PRO A 273 -10.27 -5.40 -7.63
C PRO A 273 -11.31 -4.29 -7.52
N THR A 274 -11.96 -4.19 -6.37
CA THR A 274 -12.84 -3.07 -6.05
C THR A 274 -12.00 -1.80 -5.84
N LYS A 275 -12.35 -0.72 -6.54
CA LYS A 275 -11.69 0.59 -6.38
C LYS A 275 -12.38 1.42 -5.29
N ALA A 276 -11.61 2.19 -4.55
CA ALA A 276 -12.14 3.13 -3.58
C ALA A 276 -12.60 4.42 -4.27
N ALA A 277 -13.67 5.04 -3.76
CA ALA A 277 -14.07 6.38 -4.16
C ALA A 277 -13.21 7.42 -3.41
N GLU A 278 -12.45 8.22 -4.16
CA GLU A 278 -11.54 9.25 -3.60
C GLU A 278 -12.14 10.65 -3.65
N THR A 279 -12.98 10.91 -4.65
CA THR A 279 -13.70 12.17 -4.83
C THR A 279 -15.18 11.87 -4.96
N ILE A 280 -16.01 12.62 -4.23
CA ILE A 280 -17.47 12.60 -4.37
C ILE A 280 -17.88 13.89 -5.08
N VAL A 281 -18.54 13.76 -6.23
CA VAL A 281 -19.03 14.89 -7.03
C VAL A 281 -20.55 14.88 -6.97
N PHE A 282 -21.14 15.98 -6.50
CA PHE A 282 -22.59 16.20 -6.54
C PHE A 282 -22.91 17.21 -7.63
N GLU A 283 -23.78 16.83 -8.56
CA GLU A 283 -24.32 17.73 -9.58
C GLU A 283 -25.72 18.20 -9.14
N VAL A 284 -25.93 19.51 -9.03
CA VAL A 284 -27.21 20.10 -8.63
C VAL A 284 -27.77 20.89 -9.80
N ASN A 285 -28.86 20.40 -10.38
CA ASN A 285 -29.54 21.03 -11.50
C ASN A 285 -30.86 21.67 -11.02
N LEU A 286 -31.05 22.96 -11.31
CA LEU A 286 -32.30 23.67 -11.05
C LEU A 286 -33.20 23.60 -12.29
N THR A 287 -34.31 22.87 -12.20
CA THR A 287 -35.34 22.87 -13.26
C THR A 287 -36.34 24.01 -13.02
N SER A 288 -36.66 24.78 -14.06
CA SER A 288 -37.46 26.01 -13.97
C SER A 288 -38.85 25.82 -13.34
N GLN A 289 -39.17 26.62 -12.33
CA GLN A 289 -40.54 27.10 -12.15
C GLN A 289 -40.84 28.09 -13.29
N SER A 290 -41.85 27.80 -14.08
CA SER A 290 -42.40 28.69 -15.10
C SER A 290 -42.72 30.07 -14.51
N ALA A 291 -42.03 31.11 -14.98
CA ALA A 291 -42.38 32.50 -14.74
C ALA A 291 -42.81 33.12 -16.07
N THR A 292 -44.10 33.43 -16.19
CA THR A 292 -44.64 34.23 -17.30
C THR A 292 -44.56 35.70 -16.90
N ILE A 293 -43.89 36.50 -17.71
CA ILE A 293 -43.78 37.96 -17.56
C ILE A 293 -45.12 38.59 -17.98
N ASN A 294 -45.64 39.48 -17.14
CA ASN A 294 -46.44 40.64 -17.56
C ASN A 294 -45.93 41.86 -16.81
#